data_AF-A0A1I7CZY7-F1
#
_entry.id   AF-A0A1I7CZY7-F1
#
_cell.length_a   1.000
_cell.length_b   1.000
_cell.length_c   1.000
_cell.angle_alpha   90.00
_cell.angle_beta   90.00
_cell.angle_gamma   90.00
#
_symmetry.space_group_name_H-M   'P 1'
#
loop_
_entity.id
_entity.type
_entity.pdbx_description
1 polymer ?
#
loop_
_entity_poly.entity_id
_entity_poly.type
_entity_poly.pdbx_seq_one_letter_code
_entity_poly.pdbx_strand_id
1 'polypeptide(L)'
;MKNTNVNSLDQIQKAQSIGSIVTLISFVLNVFVSRIRALEFLIIPLLILISLTIIGSAYFLLQTIKHKEEIENSHKNITAFVIRIVINVVLLLLMVI
;
A
#
# COMPACT_ATOMS: atom_id res chain seq x y z
N MET A 1 36.81 -31.28 34.72
CA MET A 1 36.30 -31.40 33.33
C MET A 1 34.77 -31.46 33.19
N LYS A 2 33.96 -31.43 34.27
CA LYS A 2 32.49 -31.55 34.15
C LYS A 2 31.76 -30.23 33.82
N ASN A 3 32.29 -29.07 34.22
CA ASN A 3 31.63 -27.77 34.04
C ASN A 3 31.76 -27.17 32.62
N THR A 4 32.82 -27.49 31.88
CA THR A 4 33.05 -26.93 30.53
C THR A 4 32.05 -27.48 29.51
N ASN A 5 31.64 -28.75 29.66
CA ASN A 5 30.67 -29.41 28.77
C ASN A 5 29.22 -28.91 28.95
N VAL A 6 28.85 -28.44 30.15
CA VAL A 6 27.51 -27.89 30.40
C VAL A 6 27.40 -26.50 29.76
N ASN A 7 28.45 -25.68 29.87
CA ASN A 7 28.50 -24.35 29.28
C ASN A 7 28.53 -24.39 27.73
N SER A 8 29.14 -25.40 27.11
CA SER A 8 29.14 -25.55 25.65
C SER A 8 27.78 -26.01 25.12
N LEU A 9 27.10 -26.92 25.82
CA LEU A 9 25.74 -27.37 25.48
C LEU A 9 24.70 -26.25 25.58
N ASP A 10 24.77 -25.43 26.64
CA ASP A 10 23.90 -24.25 26.81
C ASP A 10 24.14 -23.20 25.71
N GLN A 11 25.39 -23.01 25.29
CA GLN A 11 25.72 -22.11 24.18
C GLN A 11 25.20 -22.64 22.84
N ILE A 12 25.28 -23.95 22.59
CA ILE A 12 24.73 -24.59 21.39
C ILE A 12 23.20 -24.48 21.37
N GLN A 13 22.52 -24.72 22.50
CA GLN A 13 21.07 -24.55 22.61
C GLN A 13 20.64 -23.10 22.41
N LYS A 14 21.37 -22.13 22.98
CA LYS A 14 21.12 -20.70 22.73
C LYS A 14 21.33 -20.33 21.27
N ALA A 15 22.39 -20.83 20.63
CA ALA A 15 22.65 -20.59 19.21
C ALA A 15 21.55 -21.19 18.31
N GLN A 16 21.08 -22.41 18.61
CA GLN A 16 19.95 -23.02 17.92
C GLN A 16 18.65 -22.25 18.15
N SER A 17 18.37 -21.81 19.38
CA SER A 17 17.20 -21.00 19.70
C SER A 17 17.19 -19.67 18.95
N ILE A 18 18.33 -18.97 18.91
CA ILE A 18 18.49 -17.73 18.12
C ILE A 18 18.32 -18.02 16.63
N GLY A 19 18.93 -19.10 16.12
CA GLY A 19 18.77 -19.54 14.73
C GLY A 19 17.32 -19.84 14.36
N SER A 20 16.55 -20.49 15.25
CA SER A 20 15.13 -20.76 15.06
C SER A 20 14.30 -19.49 15.04
N ILE A 21 14.58 -18.50 15.90
CA ILE A 21 13.89 -17.20 15.90
C ILE A 21 14.17 -16.44 14.60
N VAL A 22 15.43 -16.39 14.16
CA VAL A 22 15.81 -15.73 12.89
C VAL A 22 15.14 -16.42 11.70
N THR A 23 15.06 -17.75 11.71
CA THR A 23 14.37 -18.53 10.67
C THR A 23 12.88 -18.23 10.65
N LEU A 24 12.25 -18.12 11.82
CA LEU A 24 10.83 -17.76 11.93
C LEU A 24 10.56 -16.36 11.39
N ILE A 25 11.38 -15.37 11.77
CA ILE A 25 11.25 -13.99 11.26
C ILE A 25 11.45 -13.95 9.74
N SER A 26 12.46 -14.65 9.25
CA SER A 26 12.73 -14.76 7.80
C SER A 26 11.57 -15.40 7.06
N PHE A 27 10.98 -16.46 7.61
CA PHE A 27 9.80 -17.11 7.03
C PHE A 27 8.61 -16.15 6.97
N VAL A 28 8.31 -15.48 8.08
CA VAL A 28 7.20 -14.51 8.16
C VAL A 28 7.38 -13.39 7.13
N LEU A 29 8.56 -12.77 7.09
CA LEU A 29 8.87 -11.72 6.10
C LEU A 29 8.74 -12.24 4.68
N ASN A 30 9.26 -13.44 4.39
CA ASN A 30 9.22 -14.00 3.04
C ASN A 30 7.78 -14.32 2.60
N VAL A 31 6.92 -14.79 3.51
CA VAL A 31 5.49 -14.97 3.26
C VAL A 31 4.83 -13.63 2.92
N PHE A 32 5.08 -12.58 3.69
CA PHE A 32 4.49 -11.26 3.42
C PHE A 32 5.00 -10.65 2.10
N VAL A 33 6.31 -10.72 1.84
CA VAL A 33 6.91 -10.24 0.58
C VAL A 33 6.36 -11.02 -0.61
N SER A 34 6.22 -12.35 -0.49
CA SER A 34 5.62 -13.18 -1.54
C SER A 34 4.16 -12.82 -1.82
N ARG A 35 3.37 -12.53 -0.77
CA ARG A 35 1.98 -12.05 -0.92
C ARG A 35 1.92 -10.68 -1.59
N ILE A 36 2.81 -9.75 -1.26
CA ILE A 36 2.89 -8.43 -1.90
C ILE A 36 3.26 -8.57 -3.38
N ARG A 37 4.26 -9.40 -3.71
CA ARG A 37 4.60 -9.71 -5.11
C ARG A 37 3.43 -10.32 -5.88
N ALA A 38 2.68 -11.21 -5.23
CA ALA A 38 1.47 -11.76 -5.81
C ALA A 38 0.36 -10.73 -6.03
N LEU A 39 0.44 -9.51 -5.47
CA LEU A 39 -0.48 -8.41 -5.75
C LEU A 39 0.03 -7.44 -6.83
N GLU A 40 1.27 -7.62 -7.32
CA GLU A 40 1.84 -6.75 -8.37
C GLU A 40 1.00 -6.78 -9.67
N PHE A 41 0.32 -7.90 -9.98
CA PHE A 41 -0.56 -7.97 -11.14
C PHE A 41 -1.76 -7.01 -11.05
N LEU A 42 -2.15 -6.59 -9.83
CA LEU A 42 -3.24 -5.64 -9.60
C LEU A 42 -2.81 -4.18 -9.85
N ILE A 43 -1.51 -3.90 -9.93
CA ILE A 43 -0.99 -2.54 -10.14
C ILE A 43 -1.55 -1.95 -11.43
N ILE A 44 -1.50 -2.70 -12.55
CA ILE A 44 -2.00 -2.23 -13.85
C ILE A 44 -3.52 -1.96 -13.81
N PRO A 45 -4.38 -2.90 -13.36
CA PRO A 45 -5.80 -2.63 -13.15
C PRO A 45 -6.09 -1.43 -12.24
N LEU A 46 -5.34 -1.26 -11.16
CA LEU A 46 -5.50 -0.10 -10.26
C LEU A 46 -5.15 1.21 -10.96
N LEU A 47 -4.04 1.26 -11.70
CA LEU A 47 -3.63 2.45 -12.45
C LEU A 47 -4.72 2.87 -13.44
N ILE A 48 -5.33 1.91 -14.13
CA ILE A 48 -6.44 2.16 -15.06
C ILE A 48 -7.64 2.75 -14.30
N LEU A 49 -8.07 2.13 -13.20
CA LEU A 49 -9.21 2.59 -12.39
C LEU A 49 -9.01 4.00 -11.82
N ILE A 50 -7.81 4.27 -11.28
CA ILE A 50 -7.46 5.59 -10.73
C ILE A 50 -7.45 6.62 -11.85
N SER A 51 -6.86 6.31 -13.00
CA SER A 51 -6.81 7.21 -14.16
C SER A 51 -8.21 7.55 -14.68
N LEU A 52 -9.09 6.56 -14.83
CA LEU A 52 -10.50 6.75 -15.19
C LEU A 52 -11.23 7.62 -14.17
N THR A 53 -10.98 7.42 -12.88
CA THR A 53 -11.59 8.21 -11.81
C THR A 53 -11.16 9.67 -11.87
N ILE A 54 -9.89 9.95 -12.17
CA ILE A 54 -9.37 11.31 -12.37
C ILE A 54 -10.04 11.96 -13.58
N ILE A 55 -10.03 11.28 -14.74
CA ILE A 55 -10.61 11.80 -15.98
C ILE A 55 -12.11 12.09 -15.80
N GLY A 56 -12.85 11.14 -15.23
CA GLY A 56 -14.28 11.29 -14.96
C GLY A 56 -14.56 12.46 -14.01
N SER A 57 -13.81 12.56 -12.92
CA SER A 57 -13.98 13.66 -11.95
C SER A 57 -13.64 15.02 -12.57
N ALA A 58 -12.61 15.10 -13.41
CA ALA A 58 -12.25 16.32 -14.13
C ALA A 58 -13.33 16.72 -15.15
N TYR A 59 -13.89 15.76 -15.87
CA TYR A 59 -14.99 16.00 -16.80
C TYR A 59 -16.24 16.55 -16.08
N PHE A 60 -16.64 15.91 -14.98
CA PHE A 60 -17.78 16.40 -14.17
C PHE A 60 -17.51 17.75 -13.53
N LEU A 61 -16.28 18.01 -13.11
CA LEU A 61 -15.87 19.32 -12.59
C LEU A 61 -16.06 20.41 -13.66
N LEU A 62 -15.58 20.17 -14.88
CA LEU A 62 -15.75 21.11 -15.99
C LEU A 62 -17.22 21.33 -16.35
N GLN A 63 -18.02 20.26 -16.38
CA GLN A 63 -19.47 20.37 -16.57
C GLN A 63 -20.15 21.20 -15.46
N THR A 64 -19.77 20.97 -14.21
CA THR A 64 -20.34 21.66 -13.04
C THR A 64 -19.99 23.15 -13.04
N ILE A 65 -18.80 23.51 -13.52
CA ILE A 65 -18.39 24.91 -13.70
C ILE A 65 -19.18 25.54 -14.85
N LYS A 66 -19.41 24.81 -15.95
CA LYS A 66 -20.12 25.32 -17.14
C LYS A 66 -21.61 25.54 -16.90
N HIS A 67 -22.27 24.70 -16.10
CA HIS A 67 -23.71 24.78 -15.80
C HIS A 67 -23.97 25.19 -14.35
N LYS A 68 -23.12 26.07 -13.80
CA LYS A 68 -23.12 26.45 -12.38
C LYS A 68 -24.47 26.98 -11.88
N GLU A 69 -25.26 27.61 -12.74
CA GLU A 69 -26.56 28.20 -12.41
C GLU A 69 -27.70 27.18 -12.26
N GLU A 70 -27.57 25.99 -12.85
CA GLU A 70 -28.58 24.92 -12.78
C GLU A 70 -28.36 23.97 -11.59
N ILE A 71 -27.20 24.04 -10.94
CA ILE A 71 -26.77 23.06 -9.94
C ILE A 71 -26.89 23.63 -8.53
N GLU A 72 -27.89 23.16 -7.79
CA GLU A 72 -28.06 23.46 -6.38
C GLU A 72 -26.80 23.01 -5.60
N ASN A 73 -26.13 23.94 -4.91
CA ASN A 73 -24.85 23.72 -4.20
C ASN A 73 -23.62 23.41 -5.08
N SER A 74 -23.52 24.00 -6.27
CA SER A 74 -22.35 23.86 -7.17
C SER A 74 -20.97 23.97 -6.48
N HIS A 75 -20.80 24.87 -5.50
CA HIS A 75 -19.54 25.01 -4.76
C HIS A 75 -19.13 23.74 -3.99
N LYS A 76 -20.07 23.05 -3.34
CA LYS A 76 -19.77 21.81 -2.58
C LYS A 76 -19.38 20.68 -3.53
N ASN A 77 -20.06 20.56 -4.67
CA ASN A 77 -19.76 19.56 -5.68
C ASN A 77 -18.38 19.80 -6.30
N ILE A 78 -18.05 21.04 -6.65
CA ILE A 78 -16.72 21.42 -7.14
C ILE A 78 -15.64 21.02 -6.14
N THR A 79 -15.78 21.35 -4.85
CA THR A 79 -14.82 20.97 -3.82
C THR A 79 -14.68 19.45 -3.70
N ALA A 80 -15.78 18.70 -3.75
CA ALA A 80 -15.76 17.24 -3.69
C ALA A 80 -15.01 16.62 -4.90
N PHE A 81 -15.24 17.13 -6.11
CA PHE A 81 -14.53 16.68 -7.31
C PHE A 81 -13.04 17.00 -7.25
N VAL A 82 -12.68 18.22 -6.81
CA VAL A 82 -11.27 18.62 -6.65
C VAL A 82 -10.56 17.72 -5.64
N ILE A 83 -11.17 17.47 -4.47
CA ILE A 83 -10.59 16.56 -3.46
C ILE A 83 -10.42 15.15 -4.05
N ARG A 84 -11.42 14.64 -4.77
CA ARG A 84 -11.34 13.32 -5.40
C ARG A 84 -10.21 13.24 -6.43
N ILE A 85 -10.02 14.28 -7.24
CA ILE A 85 -8.90 14.35 -8.20
C ILE A 85 -7.57 14.37 -7.45
N VAL A 86 -7.40 15.24 -6.45
CA VAL A 86 -6.15 15.37 -5.68
C VAL A 86 -5.79 14.04 -5.00
N ILE A 87 -6.73 13.38 -4.32
CA ILE A 87 -6.49 12.10 -3.66
C ILE A 87 -6.06 11.03 -4.67
N ASN A 88 -6.74 10.93 -5.82
CA ASN A 88 -6.40 9.93 -6.83
C ASN A 88 -5.06 10.23 -7.51
N VAL A 89 -4.70 11.50 -7.73
CA VAL A 89 -3.38 11.87 -8.24
C VAL A 89 -2.29 11.51 -7.24
N VAL A 90 -2.50 11.78 -5.95
CA VAL A 90 -1.55 11.38 -4.89
C VAL A 90 -1.39 9.86 -4.83
N LEU A 91 -2.49 9.10 -4.90
CA LEU A 91 -2.43 7.64 -4.96
C LEU A 91 -1.66 7.14 -6.19
N LEU A 92 -1.88 7.76 -7.35
CA LEU A 92 -1.16 7.42 -8.58
C LEU A 92 0.35 7.65 -8.41
N LEU A 93 0.74 8.78 -7.82
CA LEU A 93 2.15 9.11 -7.56
C LEU A 93 2.78 8.11 -6.57
N LEU A 94 2.06 7.73 -5.52
CA LEU A 94 2.53 6.75 -4.54
C LEU A 94 2.67 5.33 -5.10
N MET A 95 1.94 4.99 -6.17
CA MET A 95 2.09 3.69 -6.85
C MET A 95 3.26 3.66 -7.85
N VAL A 96 3.71 4.82 -8.32
CA VAL A 96 4.79 4.94 -9.32
C VAL A 96 6.16 5.14 -8.66
N ILE A 97 6.20 5.60 -7.40
CA ILE A 97 7.40 5.68 -6.54
C ILE A 97 7.70 4.30 -5.93
#